data_AF-A0A936DZL5-F1
#
_entry.id   AF-A0A936DZL5-F1
#
_cell.length_a   1.000
_cell.length_b   1.000
_cell.length_c   1.000
_cell.angle_alpha   90.00
_cell.angle_beta   90.00
_cell.angle_gamma   90.00
#
_symmetry.space_group_name_H-M   'P 1'
#
loop_
_entity.id
_entity.type
_entity.pdbx_description
1 polymer ?
#
loop_
_entity_poly.entity_id
_entity_poly.type
_entity_poly.pdbx_seq_one_letter_code
_entity_poly.pdbx_strand_id
1 'polypeptide(L)'
;MQGPSLETPAEYKMAFRLGADLVGMSTVPEVIAARHCGLKVTALSIVSNVCYPLQRLTPTTVEEVIQTVKILQESLIVFSIHIFYYLDINKLCDG
;
A
#
# COMPACT_ATOMS: atom_id res chain seq x y z
N MET A 1 2.73 -4.85 8.70
CA MET A 1 2.41 -6.04 9.52
C MET A 1 3.29 -7.20 9.05
N GLN A 2 3.57 -8.21 9.87
CA GLN A 2 4.54 -9.27 9.49
C GLN A 2 3.97 -10.28 8.48
N GLY A 3 2.65 -10.51 8.46
CA GLY A 3 2.06 -11.58 7.64
C GLY A 3 2.49 -12.99 8.06
N PRO A 4 2.08 -14.06 7.35
CA PRO A 4 1.24 -14.06 6.14
C PRO A 4 -0.26 -14.02 6.43
N SER A 5 -0.67 -14.12 7.71
CA SER A 5 -2.07 -14.01 8.10
C SER A 5 -2.56 -12.57 7.95
N LEU A 6 -3.81 -12.39 7.53
CA LEU A 6 -4.49 -11.10 7.56
C LEU A 6 -4.75 -10.67 9.02
N GLU A 7 -4.87 -9.37 9.23
CA GLU A 7 -5.03 -8.80 10.55
C GLU A 7 -6.45 -9.01 11.10
N THR A 8 -6.52 -9.08 12.43
CA THR A 8 -7.78 -9.11 13.18
C THR A 8 -8.42 -7.71 13.23
N PRO A 9 -9.74 -7.62 13.55
CA PRO A 9 -10.40 -6.33 13.76
C PRO A 9 -9.73 -5.45 14.84
N ALA A 10 -9.14 -6.08 15.86
CA ALA A 10 -8.44 -5.37 16.93
C ALA A 10 -7.13 -4.74 16.43
N GLU A 11 -6.39 -5.46 15.59
CA GLU A 11 -5.15 -4.96 14.95
C GLU A 11 -5.45 -3.86 13.94
N TYR A 12 -6.51 -3.96 13.13
CA TYR A 12 -6.94 -2.86 12.26
C TYR A 12 -7.31 -1.61 13.06
N LYS A 13 -8.03 -1.77 14.18
CA LYS A 13 -8.36 -0.66 15.08
C LYS A 13 -7.11 -0.02 15.67
N MET A 14 -6.15 -0.85 16.09
CA MET A 14 -4.86 -0.38 16.61
C MET A 14 -4.12 0.42 15.54
N ALA A 15 -3.95 -0.12 14.33
CA ALA A 15 -3.27 0.55 13.22
C ALA A 15 -3.92 1.90 12.89
N PHE A 16 -5.25 1.94 12.78
CA PHE A 16 -5.97 3.18 12.56
C PHE A 16 -5.75 4.21 13.69
N ARG A 17 -5.78 3.77 14.96
CA ARG A 17 -5.50 4.65 16.11
C ARG A 17 -4.07 5.17 16.14
N LEU A 18 -3.13 4.43 15.56
CA LEU A 18 -1.75 4.86 15.37
C LEU A 18 -1.56 5.77 14.15
N GLY A 19 -2.63 6.08 13.41
CA GLY A 19 -2.62 7.00 12.27
C GLY A 19 -2.35 6.34 10.92
N ALA A 20 -2.48 5.01 10.81
CA ALA A 20 -2.33 4.33 9.53
C ALA A 20 -3.60 4.46 8.67
N ASP A 21 -3.44 4.96 7.44
CA ASP A 21 -4.49 4.95 6.40
C ASP A 21 -4.49 3.64 5.58
N LEU A 22 -3.36 2.93 5.57
CA LEU A 22 -3.10 1.73 4.79
C LEU A 22 -2.27 0.73 5.60
N VAL A 23 -2.56 -0.56 5.44
CA VAL A 23 -1.81 -1.65 6.06
C VAL A 23 -1.32 -2.60 4.98
N GLY A 24 -0.05 -3.00 5.07
CA GLY A 24 0.58 -3.96 4.17
C GLY A 24 1.70 -4.72 4.87
N MET A 25 2.34 -5.64 4.14
CA MET A 25 3.32 -6.58 4.70
C MET A 25 4.76 -6.43 4.17
N SER A 26 4.95 -5.60 3.14
CA SER A 26 6.25 -5.32 2.51
C SER A 26 6.51 -3.81 2.64
N THR A 27 7.01 -3.16 1.60
CA THR A 27 7.32 -1.73 1.42
C THR A 27 8.25 -1.10 2.47
N VAL A 28 8.00 -1.24 3.77
CA VAL A 28 8.78 -0.59 4.83
C VAL A 28 10.26 -1.04 4.80
N PRO A 29 10.60 -2.34 4.79
CA PRO A 29 12.01 -2.75 4.72
C PRO A 29 12.72 -2.24 3.46
N GLU A 30 12.04 -2.28 2.31
CA GLU A 30 12.59 -1.88 1.02
C GLU A 30 12.84 -0.36 0.96
N VAL A 31 11.90 0.44 1.46
CA VAL A 31 12.05 1.91 1.54
C VAL A 31 13.19 2.28 2.48
N ILE A 32 13.32 1.62 3.64
CA ILE A 32 14.42 1.88 4.58
C ILE A 32 15.76 1.58 3.91
N ALA A 33 15.90 0.44 3.24
CA ALA A 33 17.12 0.07 2.53
C ALA A 33 17.46 1.06 1.40
N ALA A 34 16.48 1.45 0.58
CA ALA A 34 16.69 2.41 -0.49
C ALA A 34 17.11 3.80 0.01
N ARG A 35 16.48 4.29 1.09
CA ARG A 35 16.84 5.56 1.73
C ARG A 35 18.22 5.52 2.37
N HIS A 36 18.61 4.39 2.97
CA HIS A 36 19.96 4.19 3.50
C HIS A 36 21.03 4.32 2.39
N CYS A 37 20.72 3.88 1.17
CA CYS A 37 21.56 4.05 -0.01
C CYS A 37 21.49 5.45 -0.65
N GLY A 38 20.78 6.41 -0.06
CA GLY A 38 20.66 7.77 -0.59
C GLY A 38 19.70 7.92 -1.77
N LEU A 39 18.86 6.91 -2.06
CA LEU A 39 17.90 6.97 -3.17
C LEU A 39 16.69 7.84 -2.81
N LYS A 40 16.16 8.57 -3.80
CA LYS A 40 14.81 9.15 -3.72
C LYS A 40 13.79 8.05 -3.98
N VAL A 41 12.73 8.00 -3.17
CA VAL A 41 11.76 6.89 -3.18
C VAL A 41 10.34 7.44 -3.17
N THR A 42 9.53 6.93 -4.08
CA THR A 42 8.07 7.06 -4.07
C THR A 42 7.47 5.67 -3.98
N ALA A 43 6.46 5.49 -3.13
CA ALA A 43 5.71 4.25 -3.01
C ALA A 43 4.28 4.45 -3.53
N LEU A 44 3.76 3.45 -4.24
CA LEU A 44 2.37 3.37 -4.68
C LEU A 44 1.75 2.12 -4.08
N SER A 45 0.50 2.22 -3.62
CA SER A 45 -0.23 1.10 -3.05
C SER A 45 -1.61 0.99 -3.70
N ILE A 46 -2.01 -0.23 -4.03
CA ILE A 46 -3.38 -0.53 -4.46
C ILE A 46 -4.16 -0.94 -3.21
N VAL A 47 -5.27 -0.27 -2.95
CA VAL A 47 -6.24 -0.69 -1.92
C VAL A 47 -7.00 -1.91 -2.45
N SER A 48 -6.64 -3.10 -1.99
CA SER A 48 -7.24 -4.37 -2.43
C SER A 48 -8.49 -4.78 -1.67
N ASN A 49 -8.68 -4.24 -0.46
CA ASN A 49 -9.80 -4.53 0.43
C ASN A 49 -9.97 -3.38 1.44
N VAL A 50 -11.17 -3.25 2.00
CA VAL A 50 -11.50 -2.21 2.98
C VAL A 50 -11.57 -2.83 4.37
N CYS A 51 -10.70 -2.39 5.27
CA CYS A 51 -10.62 -2.89 6.66
C CYS A 51 -11.12 -1.90 7.72
N TYR A 52 -11.40 -0.65 7.32
CA TYR A 52 -11.88 0.40 8.20
C TYR A 52 -12.89 1.32 7.47
N PRO A 53 -13.93 1.85 8.13
CA PRO A 53 -14.32 1.63 9.54
C PRO A 53 -14.78 0.18 9.79
N LEU A 54 -14.58 -0.33 11.02
CA LEU A 54 -14.78 -1.76 11.34
C LEU A 54 -16.19 -2.27 11.03
N GLN A 55 -17.20 -1.40 10.98
CA GLN A 55 -18.57 -1.74 10.59
C GLN A 55 -18.69 -2.21 9.13
N ARG A 56 -17.70 -1.88 8.30
CA ARG A 56 -17.61 -2.30 6.89
C ARG A 56 -16.66 -3.49 6.69
N LEU A 57 -16.07 -4.01 7.76
CA LEU A 57 -15.15 -5.13 7.66
C LEU A 57 -15.94 -6.39 7.28
N THR A 58 -15.58 -6.98 6.16
CA THR A 58 -16.08 -8.29 5.72
C THR A 58 -14.95 -9.31 5.80
N PRO A 59 -15.25 -10.61 5.98
CA PRO A 59 -14.25 -11.65 5.79
C PRO A 59 -13.60 -11.50 4.41
N THR A 60 -12.29 -11.65 4.35
CA THR A 60 -11.51 -11.53 3.11
C THR A 60 -10.46 -12.61 3.10
N THR A 61 -10.23 -13.20 1.93
CA THR A 61 -9.17 -14.19 1.72
C THR A 61 -7.98 -13.56 1.00
N VAL A 62 -6.81 -14.20 1.13
CA VAL A 62 -5.60 -13.75 0.42
C VAL A 62 -5.80 -13.88 -1.10
N GLU A 63 -6.53 -14.90 -1.53
CA GLU A 63 -6.88 -15.14 -2.93
C GLU A 63 -7.73 -14.01 -3.52
N GLU A 64 -8.74 -13.54 -2.79
CA GLU A 64 -9.56 -12.38 -3.19
C GLU A 64 -8.73 -11.11 -3.32
N VAL A 65 -7.81 -10.86 -2.37
CA VAL A 65 -6.88 -9.72 -2.43
C VAL A 65 -6.02 -9.78 -3.69
N ILE A 66 -5.44 -10.95 -3.99
CA ILE A 66 -4.62 -11.15 -5.19
C ILE A 66 -5.45 -10.96 -6.46
N GLN A 67 -6.68 -11.45 -6.50
CA GLN A 67 -7.58 -11.29 -7.65
C GLN A 67 -7.90 -9.82 -7.90
N THR A 68 -8.25 -9.06 -6.87
CA THR A 68 -8.49 -7.61 -6.98
C THR A 68 -7.29 -6.88 -7.55
N VAL A 69 -6.08 -7.18 -7.06
CA VAL A 69 -4.85 -6.56 -7.56
C VAL A 69 -4.60 -6.92 -9.02
N LYS A 70 -4.83 -8.17 -9.42
CA LYS A 70 -4.67 -8.61 -10.83
C LYS A 70 -5.53 -7.81 -11.79
N ILE A 71 -6.78 -7.50 -11.41
CA ILE A 71 -7.70 -6.71 -12.23
C ILE A 71 -7.20 -5.27 -12.39
N LEU A 72 -6.58 -4.71 -11.36
CA LEU A 72 -6.15 -3.31 -11.33
C LEU A 72 -4.71 -3.09 -11.83
N GLN A 73 -3.95 -4.16 -12.09
CA GLN A 73 -2.51 -4.03 -12.39
C GLN A 73 -2.26 -3.18 -13.64
N GLU A 74 -3.10 -3.31 -14.68
CA GLU A 74 -2.93 -2.56 -15.93
C GLU A 74 -3.12 -1.06 -15.71
N SER A 75 -4.12 -0.68 -14.90
CA SER A 75 -4.35 0.71 -14.53
C SER A 75 -3.18 1.29 -13.73
N LEU A 76 -2.56 0.51 -12.85
CA LEU A 76 -1.38 0.95 -12.10
C LEU A 76 -0.17 1.19 -13.01
N ILE A 77 0.02 0.36 -14.05
CA ILE A 77 1.09 0.56 -15.04
C ILE A 77 0.88 1.89 -15.77
N VAL A 78 -0.33 2.15 -16.29
CA VAL A 78 -0.62 3.41 -16.99
C VAL A 78 -0.46 4.61 -16.06
N PHE A 79 -0.91 4.50 -14.81
CA PHE A 79 -0.78 5.56 -13.82
C PHE A 79 0.68 5.85 -13.44
N SER A 80 1.51 4.81 -13.26
CA SER A 80 2.93 4.99 -12.96
C SER A 80 3.70 5.63 -14.12
N ILE A 81 3.36 5.28 -15.37
CA ILE A 81 3.86 5.99 -16.57
C ILE A 81 3.42 7.46 -16.53
N HIS A 82 2.14 7.74 -16.27
CA HIS A 82 1.66 9.12 -16.17
C HIS A 82 2.37 9.93 -15.10
N ILE A 83 2.63 9.33 -13.92
CA ILE A 83 3.45 9.98 -12.89
C ILE A 83 4.82 10.32 -13.47
N PHE A 84 5.50 9.36 -14.09
CA PHE A 84 6.85 9.59 -14.61
C PHE A 84 6.90 10.67 -15.70
N TYR A 85 5.90 10.72 -16.59
CA TYR A 85 5.87 11.64 -17.73
C TYR A 85 5.30 13.04 -17.39
N TYR A 86 4.27 13.13 -16.55
CA TYR A 86 3.55 14.38 -16.29
C TYR A 86 3.88 15.01 -14.94
N LEU A 87 4.19 14.20 -13.94
CA LEU A 87 4.47 14.63 -12.58
C LEU A 87 5.92 14.30 -12.28
N ASP A 88 6.85 15.12 -12.80
CA ASP A 88 8.30 14.98 -12.58
C ASP A 88 8.59 14.44 -11.18
N ILE A 89 9.02 13.18 -11.11
CA ILE A 89 9.08 12.43 -9.86
C ILE A 89 10.08 13.07 -8.88
N ASN A 90 11.03 13.85 -9.41
CA ASN A 90 11.96 14.62 -8.59
C ASN A 90 11.21 15.67 -7.76
N LYS A 91 10.24 16.37 -8.34
CA LYS A 91 9.41 17.35 -7.61
C LYS A 91 8.56 16.71 -6.52
N LEU A 92 8.12 15.47 -6.71
CA LEU A 92 7.35 14.73 -5.71
C LEU A 92 8.22 14.26 -4.54
N CYS A 93 9.51 14.02 -4.77
CA CYS A 93 10.44 13.54 -3.75
C CYS A 93 11.15 14.65 -2.96
N ASP A 94 10.99 15.91 -3.35
CA ASP A 94 11.70 17.08 -2.79
C ASP A 94 10.94 17.76 -1.63
N GLY A 95 10.02 17.04 -0.98
CA GLY A 95 9.28 17.49 0.22
C GLY A 95 10.11 17.49 1.51
#